data_AF-A0A9E0DFJ0-F1
#
_entry.id   AF-A0A9E0DFJ0-F1
#
_cell.length_a   1.000
_cell.length_b   1.000
_cell.length_c   1.000
_cell.angle_alpha   90.00
_cell.angle_beta   90.00
_cell.angle_gamma   90.00
#
_symmetry.space_group_name_H-M   'P 1'
#
loop_
_entity.id
_entity.type
_entity.pdbx_description
1 polymer ?
#
loop_
_entity_poly.entity_id
_entity_poly.type
_entity_poly.pdbx_seq_one_letter_code
_entity_poly.pdbx_strand_id
1 'polypeptide(L)'
;MPSLNDQPKEPFIVTERMRRQIVGAIAELDPKQLAITKRLTPAERVQQAASMIDAAERAGVHQLRQREPDLEELEALRIVRGGLIAYYSNKARQPNEVPHAE
;
A
#
# COMPACT_ATOMS: atom_id res chain seq x y z
N MET A 1 -4.27 31.99 30.71
CA MET A 1 -4.13 30.54 30.47
C MET A 1 -3.08 30.37 29.39
N PRO A 2 -1.91 29.78 29.67
CA PRO A 2 -0.93 29.49 28.63
C PRO A 2 -1.49 28.45 27.65
N SER A 3 -1.21 28.62 26.37
CA SER A 3 -1.65 27.75 25.28
C SER A 3 -0.92 26.41 25.34
N LEU A 4 -1.60 25.31 25.01
CA LEU A 4 -1.01 23.95 24.91
C LEU A 4 0.13 23.85 23.88
N ASN A 5 0.40 24.90 23.10
CA ASN A 5 1.46 24.97 22.09
C ASN A 5 2.83 25.44 22.60
N ASP A 6 2.97 25.82 23.88
CA ASP A 6 4.24 26.34 24.43
C ASP A 6 5.14 25.25 25.04
N GLN A 7 4.78 23.97 24.89
CA GLN A 7 5.66 22.86 25.26
C GLN A 7 6.86 22.83 24.29
N PRO A 8 8.12 23.00 24.76
CA PRO A 8 9.26 22.78 23.90
C PRO A 8 9.18 21.35 23.37
N LYS A 9 9.00 21.17 22.05
CA LYS A 9 9.10 19.85 21.41
C LYS A 9 10.46 19.30 21.80
N GLU A 10 10.48 18.24 22.62
CA GLU A 10 11.71 17.56 22.97
C GLU A 10 12.47 17.27 21.67
N PRO A 11 13.77 17.59 21.61
CA PRO A 11 14.55 17.33 20.41
C PRO A 11 14.51 15.83 20.13
N PHE A 12 14.14 15.46 18.91
CA PHE A 12 14.15 14.08 18.47
C PHE A 12 15.59 13.55 18.49
N ILE A 13 15.93 12.72 19.50
CA ILE A 13 17.27 12.15 19.63
C ILE A 13 17.33 10.83 18.86
N VAL A 14 18.11 10.79 17.78
CA VAL A 14 18.41 9.55 17.05
C VAL A 14 19.32 8.68 17.90
N THR A 15 18.77 7.61 18.48
CA THR A 15 19.55 6.64 19.25
C THR A 15 20.44 5.78 18.34
N GLU A 16 21.49 5.19 18.91
CA GLU A 16 22.37 4.27 18.18
C GLU A 16 21.61 3.05 17.63
N ARG A 17 20.60 2.56 18.38
CA ARG A 17 19.71 1.49 17.90
C ARG A 17 18.96 1.90 16.64
N MET A 18 18.37 3.11 16.63
CA MET A 18 17.65 3.63 15.46
C MET A 18 18.60 3.82 14.28
N ARG A 19 19.81 4.33 14.51
CA ARG A 19 20.83 4.45 13.48
C ARG A 19 21.14 3.10 12.81
N ARG A 20 21.34 2.03 13.59
CA ARG A 20 21.58 0.68 13.05
C ARG A 20 20.40 0.16 12.24
N GLN A 21 19.17 0.38 12.72
CA GLN A 21 17.97 -0.02 11.98
C GLN A 21 17.84 0.74 10.66
N ILE A 22 18.11 2.05 10.64
CA ILE A 22 18.11 2.86 9.42
C ILE A 22 19.18 2.38 8.44
N VAL A 23 20.40 2.11 8.92
CA VAL A 23 21.50 1.59 8.08
C VAL A 23 21.14 0.23 7.48
N GLY A 24 20.60 -0.69 8.28
CA GLY A 24 20.15 -2.00 7.79
C GLY A 24 19.07 -1.87 6.72
N ALA A 25 18.07 -1.03 6.96
CA ALA A 25 17.01 -0.77 5.99
C ALA A 25 17.51 -0.13 4.69
N ILE A 26 18.51 0.77 4.78
CA ILE A 26 19.12 1.39 3.58
C ILE A 26 20.01 0.40 2.83
N ALA A 27 20.67 -0.53 3.51
CA ALA A 27 21.57 -1.50 2.88
C ALA A 27 20.83 -2.44 1.90
N GLU A 28 19.53 -2.65 2.11
CA GLU A 28 18.68 -3.47 1.24
C GLU A 28 18.17 -2.71 0.00
N LEU A 29 18.39 -1.40 -0.08
CA LEU A 29 17.95 -0.58 -1.20
C LEU A 29 18.99 -0.57 -2.34
N ASP A 30 18.53 -0.72 -3.58
CA ASP A 30 19.38 -0.54 -4.76
C ASP A 30 19.90 0.92 -4.82
N PRO A 31 21.23 1.14 -4.80
CA PRO A 31 21.81 2.48 -4.91
C PRO A 31 21.35 3.26 -6.15
N LYS A 32 21.04 2.57 -7.25
CA LYS A 32 20.53 3.21 -8.48
C LYS A 32 19.12 3.75 -8.29
N GLN A 33 18.24 3.00 -7.62
CA GLN A 33 16.89 3.46 -7.24
C GLN A 33 16.98 4.69 -6.32
N LEU A 34 17.85 4.64 -5.31
CA LEU A 34 18.10 5.78 -4.42
C LEU A 34 18.58 7.02 -5.17
N ALA A 35 19.47 6.85 -6.15
CA ALA A 35 19.97 7.96 -6.97
C ALA A 35 18.86 8.61 -7.83
N ILE A 36 17.92 7.81 -8.34
CA ILE A 36 16.76 8.31 -9.09
C ILE A 36 15.84 9.09 -8.16
N THR A 37 15.41 8.49 -7.03
CA THR A 37 14.49 9.14 -6.09
C THR A 37 15.05 10.43 -5.49
N LYS A 38 16.38 10.51 -5.28
CA LYS A 38 17.03 11.74 -4.79
C LYS A 38 16.92 12.93 -5.74
N ARG A 39 16.77 12.69 -7.04
CA ARG A 39 16.63 13.75 -8.05
C ARG A 39 15.20 14.30 -8.16
N LEU A 40 14.23 13.60 -7.60
CA LEU A 40 12.82 13.97 -7.64
C LEU A 40 12.47 14.98 -6.55
N THR A 41 11.70 15.99 -6.93
CA THR A 41 10.96 16.87 -6.02
C THR A 41 9.92 16.08 -5.22
N PRO A 42 9.43 16.60 -4.08
CA PRO A 42 8.36 15.95 -3.33
C PRO A 42 7.12 15.62 -4.18
N ALA A 43 6.71 16.53 -5.07
CA ALA A 43 5.55 16.32 -5.95
C ALA A 43 5.80 15.16 -6.94
N GLU A 44 6.98 15.09 -7.54
CA GLU A 44 7.33 13.99 -8.45
C GLU A 44 7.44 12.65 -7.73
N ARG A 45 7.88 12.62 -6.47
CA ARG A 45 7.87 11.38 -5.67
C ARG A 45 6.46 10.90 -5.39
N VAL A 46 5.54 11.81 -5.07
CA VAL A 46 4.13 11.47 -4.90
C VAL A 46 3.55 10.93 -6.20
N GLN A 47 3.85 11.57 -7.34
CA GLN A 47 3.42 11.09 -8.65
C GLN A 47 4.01 9.71 -8.99
N GLN A 48 5.28 9.47 -8.67
CA GLN A 48 5.93 8.17 -8.83
C GLN A 48 5.21 7.10 -8.00
N ALA A 49 4.95 7.36 -6.72
CA ALA A 49 4.24 6.45 -5.85
C ALA A 49 2.82 6.15 -6.34
N ALA A 50 2.07 7.17 -6.76
CA ALA A 50 0.73 7.01 -7.31
C ALA A 50 0.73 6.14 -8.58
N SER A 51 1.71 6.32 -9.45
CA SER A 51 1.87 5.52 -10.67
C SER A 51 2.20 4.06 -10.36
N MET A 52 3.04 3.81 -9.36
CA MET A 52 3.34 2.45 -8.89
C MET A 52 2.11 1.77 -8.28
N ILE A 53 1.30 2.51 -7.52
CA ILE A 53 0.03 2.01 -6.96
C ILE A 53 -0.93 1.63 -8.09
N ASP A 54 -1.16 2.52 -9.06
CA ASP A 54 -2.04 2.23 -10.21
C ASP A 54 -1.58 0.99 -10.99
N ALA A 55 -0.27 0.87 -11.25
CA ALA A 55 0.29 -0.31 -11.92
C ALA A 55 0.05 -1.60 -11.11
N ALA A 56 0.25 -1.56 -9.79
CA ALA A 56 0.01 -2.70 -8.91
C ALA A 56 -1.49 -3.06 -8.84
N GLU A 57 -2.38 -2.06 -8.77
CA GLU A 57 -3.83 -2.25 -8.80
C GLU A 57 -4.27 -2.94 -10.09
N ARG A 58 -3.82 -2.45 -11.25
CA ARG A 58 -4.14 -3.07 -12.55
C ARG A 58 -3.63 -4.50 -12.67
N ALA A 59 -2.41 -4.77 -12.21
CA ALA A 59 -1.87 -6.14 -12.18
C ALA A 59 -2.71 -7.05 -11.27
N GLY A 60 -3.14 -6.55 -10.11
CA GLY A 60 -4.04 -7.24 -9.19
C GLY A 60 -5.40 -7.54 -9.81
N VAL A 61 -6.01 -6.55 -10.48
CA VAL A 61 -7.31 -6.69 -11.18
C VAL A 61 -7.21 -7.74 -12.27
N HIS A 62 -6.15 -7.67 -13.09
CA HIS A 62 -5.93 -8.63 -14.16
C HIS A 62 -5.82 -10.06 -13.61
N GLN A 63 -5.01 -10.28 -12.56
CA GLN A 63 -4.90 -11.59 -11.92
C GLN A 63 -6.21 -12.06 -11.28
N LEU A 64 -6.96 -11.18 -10.63
CA LEU A 64 -8.23 -11.54 -10.00
C LEU A 64 -9.24 -12.00 -11.06
N ARG A 65 -9.37 -11.26 -12.16
CA ARG A 65 -10.30 -11.61 -13.26
C ARG A 65 -9.88 -12.87 -14.02
N GLN A 66 -8.60 -13.23 -14.04
CA GLN A 66 -8.19 -14.55 -14.55
C GLN A 66 -8.69 -15.71 -13.68
N ARG A 67 -8.80 -15.50 -12.36
CA ARG A 67 -9.29 -16.52 -11.42
C ARG A 67 -10.81 -16.51 -11.31
N GLU A 68 -11.41 -15.35 -11.52
CA GLU A 68 -12.83 -15.08 -11.38
C GLU A 68 -13.33 -14.31 -12.61
N PRO A 69 -13.55 -15.02 -13.73
CA PRO A 69 -13.84 -14.40 -15.02
C PRO A 69 -15.15 -13.62 -15.05
N ASP A 70 -16.10 -13.96 -14.16
CA ASP A 70 -17.40 -13.31 -14.05
C ASP A 70 -17.34 -11.95 -13.33
N LEU A 71 -16.19 -11.60 -12.73
CA LEU A 71 -16.02 -10.29 -12.10
C LEU A 71 -15.83 -9.19 -13.14
N GLU A 72 -16.70 -8.20 -13.05
CA GLU A 72 -16.56 -6.94 -13.75
C GLU A 72 -15.32 -6.17 -13.26
N GLU A 73 -14.72 -5.38 -14.16
CA GLU A 73 -13.45 -4.72 -13.90
C GLU A 73 -13.49 -3.76 -12.69
N LEU A 74 -14.57 -2.99 -12.58
CA LEU A 74 -14.74 -2.05 -11.49
C LEU A 74 -14.90 -2.75 -10.13
N GLU A 75 -15.59 -3.89 -10.11
CA GLU A 75 -15.74 -4.69 -8.90
C GLU A 75 -14.41 -5.34 -8.50
N ALA A 76 -13.67 -5.89 -9.46
CA ALA A 76 -12.34 -6.40 -9.23
C ALA A 76 -11.39 -5.31 -8.68
N LEU A 77 -11.46 -4.09 -9.20
CA LEU A 77 -10.67 -2.95 -8.69
C LEU A 77 -11.04 -2.61 -7.25
N ARG A 78 -12.33 -2.58 -6.92
CA ARG A 78 -12.81 -2.35 -5.54
C ARG A 78 -12.27 -3.43 -4.60
N ILE A 79 -12.27 -4.69 -5.02
CA ILE A 79 -11.75 -5.82 -4.24
C ILE A 79 -10.24 -5.67 -4.02
N VAL A 80 -9.47 -5.37 -5.07
CA VAL A 80 -8.01 -5.19 -4.96
C VAL A 80 -7.65 -4.06 -3.98
N ARG A 81 -8.37 -2.94 -4.04
CA ARG A 81 -8.22 -1.82 -3.10
C ARG A 81 -8.65 -2.16 -1.68
N GLY A 82 -9.71 -2.96 -1.53
CA GLY A 82 -10.22 -3.43 -0.24
C GLY A 82 -9.39 -4.52 0.41
N GLY A 83 -8.49 -5.16 -0.35
CA GLY A 83 -7.59 -6.20 0.12
C GLY A 83 -8.06 -7.61 -0.26
N LEU A 84 -7.24 -8.31 -1.04
CA LEU A 84 -7.50 -9.67 -1.51
C LEU A 84 -7.65 -10.69 -0.37
N ILE A 85 -6.91 -10.53 0.74
CA ILE A 85 -6.98 -11.45 1.89
C ILE A 85 -8.39 -11.43 2.49
N ALA A 86 -8.95 -10.24 2.71
CA ALA A 86 -10.28 -10.09 3.28
C ALA A 86 -11.34 -10.67 2.34
N TYR A 87 -11.20 -10.40 1.03
CA TYR A 87 -12.09 -10.94 0.01
C TYR A 87 -12.14 -12.47 0.02
N TYR A 88 -10.99 -13.15 -0.10
CA TYR A 88 -10.96 -14.61 -0.11
C TYR A 88 -11.39 -15.21 1.23
N SER A 89 -11.09 -14.55 2.35
CA SER A 89 -11.54 -14.99 3.68
C SER A 89 -13.07 -14.95 3.81
N ASN A 90 -13.71 -13.92 3.26
CA ASN A 90 -15.17 -13.79 3.28
C ASN A 90 -15.83 -14.78 2.31
N LYS A 91 -15.28 -14.94 1.11
CA LYS A 91 -15.77 -15.91 0.12
C LYS A 91 -15.73 -17.35 0.66
N ALA A 92 -14.65 -17.73 1.34
CA ALA A 92 -14.53 -19.05 1.97
C ALA A 92 -15.56 -19.28 3.11
N ARG A 93 -16.05 -18.21 3.75
CA ARG A 93 -17.07 -18.27 4.82
C ARG A 93 -18.49 -18.34 4.29
N GLN A 94 -18.73 -17.95 3.04
CA GLN A 94 -20.03 -18.00 2.38
C GLN A 94 -19.98 -18.91 1.14
N PRO A 95 -19.80 -20.23 1.30
CA PRO A 95 -19.62 -21.12 0.16
C PRO A 95 -20.89 -21.34 -0.69
N ASN A 96 -22.09 -20.94 -0.24
CA ASN A 96 -23.34 -21.20 -0.95
C ASN A 96 -24.43 -20.15 -0.62
N GLU A 97 -24.63 -19.18 -1.50
CA GLU A 97 -25.99 -18.71 -1.80
C GLU A 97 -26.42 -19.43 -3.07
N VAL A 98 -27.03 -20.61 -2.90
CA VAL A 98 -27.73 -21.30 -3.99
C VAL A 98 -28.94 -20.44 -4.34
N PRO A 99 -29.24 -20.17 -5.63
CA PRO A 99 -30.46 -19.46 -5.99
C PRO A 99 -31.64 -20.29 -5.51
N HIS A 100 -32.42 -19.77 -4.57
CA HIS A 100 -33.77 -20.24 -4.35
C HIS A 100 -34.57 -19.85 -5.60
N ALA A 101 -34.75 -20.84 -6.48
CA ALA A 101 -35.78 -20.80 -7.50
C ALA A 101 -37.14 -20.95 -6.79
N GLU A 102 -37.95 -19.90 -6.87
CA GLU A 102 -39.41 -19.96 -6.74
C GLU A 102 -40.02 -19.43 -8.04
#